data_AF-A0A674IZ62-F1
#
_entry.id   AF-A0A674IZ62-F1
#
_cell.length_a   1.000
_cell.length_b   1.000
_cell.length_c   1.000
_cell.angle_alpha   90.00
_cell.angle_beta   90.00
_cell.angle_gamma   90.00
#
_symmetry.space_group_name_H-M   'P 1'
#
loop_
_entity.id
_entity.type
_entity.pdbx_description
1 polymer ?
#
loop_
_entity_poly.entity_id
_entity_poly.type
_entity_poly.pdbx_seq_one_letter_code
_entity_poly.pdbx_strand_id
1 'polypeptide(L)'
;MGPWRRRSGRAQPRPRPPSACAAAVPGRAGLRADRPGAMAREPALVLRYLAEVEELAEEVLAGRRQIVDLDLKRNQNREALRALQKDPDPSDKAMVCFGNMFIQLPKSKTKEMIQKDQEHLDEEINQLRKELRVKVNRLFEAQGKPELKGFNLNSMTHEEMRVINQILEGRN
;
A
#
# COMPACT_ATOMS: atom_id res chain seq x y z
N MET A 1 18.41 26.24 -50.15
CA MET A 1 17.47 25.53 -49.25
C MET A 1 18.12 25.52 -47.86
N GLY A 2 17.56 26.27 -46.91
CA GLY A 2 18.27 26.71 -45.70
C GLY A 2 18.35 25.68 -44.55
N PRO A 3 19.36 25.77 -43.68
CA PRO A 3 19.52 24.89 -42.53
C PRO A 3 18.67 25.33 -41.31
N TRP A 4 17.92 24.39 -40.76
CA TRP A 4 17.11 24.57 -39.55
C TRP A 4 17.99 24.67 -38.29
N ARG A 5 18.09 25.88 -37.71
CA ARG A 5 18.70 26.14 -36.40
C ARG A 5 17.86 25.50 -35.28
N ARG A 6 18.46 24.61 -34.49
CA ARG A 6 17.96 24.21 -33.16
C ARG A 6 17.95 25.43 -32.23
N ARG A 7 16.77 25.88 -31.79
CA ARG A 7 16.63 26.76 -30.62
C ARG A 7 16.55 25.89 -29.36
N SER A 8 17.65 25.81 -28.63
CA SER A 8 17.70 25.33 -27.24
C SER A 8 17.21 26.43 -26.30
N GLY A 9 15.89 26.52 -26.11
CA GLY A 9 15.29 27.38 -25.08
C GLY A 9 15.16 26.63 -23.77
N ARG A 10 16.00 26.94 -22.76
CA ARG A 10 15.78 26.52 -21.37
C ARG A 10 14.54 27.24 -20.83
N ALA A 11 13.50 26.48 -20.47
CA ALA A 11 12.36 27.02 -19.75
C ALA A 11 12.79 27.37 -18.31
N GLN A 12 12.69 28.64 -17.92
CA GLN A 12 12.84 29.06 -16.53
C GLN A 12 11.49 28.88 -15.79
N PRO A 13 11.47 28.43 -14.53
CA PRO A 13 10.23 28.31 -13.76
C PRO A 13 9.73 29.70 -13.33
N ARG A 14 8.41 29.93 -13.47
CA ARG A 14 7.75 31.16 -13.03
C ARG A 14 7.73 31.26 -11.50
N PRO A 15 7.96 32.45 -10.91
CA PRO A 15 7.79 32.65 -9.48
C PRO A 15 6.30 32.66 -9.09
N ARG A 16 5.98 32.12 -7.91
CA ARG A 16 4.63 32.14 -7.33
C ARG A 16 4.29 33.57 -6.85
N PRO A 17 3.02 34.01 -6.98
CA PRO A 17 2.61 35.30 -6.46
C PRO A 17 2.61 35.31 -4.91
N PRO A 18 2.89 36.45 -4.27
CA PRO A 18 2.79 36.59 -2.82
C PRO A 18 1.32 36.59 -2.39
N SER A 19 1.01 35.84 -1.32
CA SER A 19 -0.31 35.83 -0.71
C SER A 19 -0.60 37.20 -0.07
N ALA A 20 -1.55 37.92 -0.63
CA ALA A 20 -2.05 39.18 -0.07
C ALA A 20 -2.86 38.92 1.20
N CYS A 21 -2.47 39.63 2.26
CA CYS A 21 -3.30 40.21 3.32
C CYS A 21 -4.34 39.30 4.00
N ALA A 22 -4.02 38.89 5.23
CA ALA A 22 -5.02 38.82 6.30
C ALA A 22 -4.66 39.87 7.34
N ALA A 23 -5.52 40.88 7.46
CA ALA A 23 -5.38 42.02 8.34
C ALA A 23 -5.38 41.59 9.82
N ALA A 24 -4.47 42.19 10.59
CA ALA A 24 -4.48 42.13 12.03
C ALA A 24 -5.64 42.98 12.58
N VAL A 25 -6.58 42.34 13.27
CA VAL A 25 -7.59 43.03 14.09
C VAL A 25 -7.08 43.05 15.53
N PRO A 26 -6.94 44.22 16.19
CA PRO A 26 -6.59 44.28 17.60
C PRO A 26 -7.85 44.22 18.47
N GLY A 27 -7.76 43.47 19.57
CA GLY A 27 -8.60 43.69 20.75
C GLY A 27 -9.87 42.86 20.86
N ARG A 28 -9.76 41.73 21.57
CA ARG A 28 -10.77 41.32 22.57
C ARG A 28 -10.08 40.58 23.70
N ALA A 29 -9.86 41.31 24.80
CA ALA A 29 -9.67 40.73 26.11
C ALA A 29 -10.96 39.98 26.49
N GLY A 30 -10.81 38.75 26.95
CA GLY A 30 -11.95 37.95 27.39
C GLY A 30 -11.62 36.48 27.48
N LEU A 31 -11.41 36.02 28.72
CA LEU A 31 -11.58 34.64 29.17
C LEU A 31 -10.65 33.64 28.48
N ARG A 32 -9.43 33.51 29.02
CA ARG A 32 -8.73 32.21 28.98
C ARG A 32 -9.61 31.23 29.74
N ALA A 33 -10.46 30.53 29.00
CA ALA A 33 -11.04 29.28 29.42
C ALA A 33 -9.91 28.43 30.00
N ASP A 34 -10.19 27.82 31.15
CA ASP A 34 -9.38 26.80 31.77
C ASP A 34 -8.75 25.93 30.68
N ARG A 35 -7.44 26.02 30.54
CA ARG A 35 -6.70 24.94 29.89
C ARG A 35 -6.87 23.76 30.85
N PRO A 36 -7.41 22.61 30.43
CA PRO A 36 -7.17 21.38 31.16
C PRO A 36 -5.71 20.96 30.89
N GLY A 37 -4.78 21.78 31.36
CA GLY A 37 -3.36 21.51 31.44
C GLY A 37 -3.08 20.87 32.78
N ALA A 38 -3.65 19.69 33.01
CA ALA A 38 -3.31 18.83 34.12
C ALA A 38 -3.89 17.43 33.85
N MET A 39 -3.41 16.78 32.79
CA MET A 39 -3.39 15.32 32.79
C MET A 39 -2.32 14.89 33.80
N ALA A 40 -2.60 15.08 35.09
CA ALA A 40 -1.95 14.33 36.15
C ALA A 40 -2.48 12.89 36.03
N ARG A 41 -2.08 12.21 34.95
CA ARG A 41 -2.32 10.78 34.78
C ARG A 41 -1.42 10.10 35.78
N GLU A 42 -2.00 9.26 36.62
CA GLU A 42 -1.22 8.29 37.38
C GLU A 42 -0.18 7.66 36.42
N PRO A 43 1.09 7.55 36.81
CA PRO A 43 2.14 7.03 35.92
C PRO A 43 1.76 5.66 35.36
N ALA A 44 1.02 4.86 36.14
CA ALA A 44 0.46 3.59 35.71
C ALA A 44 -0.50 3.70 34.50
N LEU A 45 -1.33 4.73 34.42
CA LEU A 45 -2.27 4.94 33.31
C LEU A 45 -1.53 5.31 32.02
N VAL A 46 -0.48 6.14 32.12
CA VAL A 46 0.34 6.51 30.96
C VAL A 46 1.06 5.28 30.40
N LEU A 47 1.63 4.45 31.26
CA LEU A 47 2.32 3.24 30.84
C LEU A 47 1.39 2.24 30.14
N ARG A 48 0.16 2.06 30.63
CA ARG A 48 -0.84 1.21 29.98
C ARG A 48 -1.18 1.71 28.58
N TYR A 49 -1.44 3.01 28.46
CA TYR A 49 -1.73 3.61 27.16
C TYR A 49 -0.55 3.51 26.18
N LEU A 50 0.69 3.69 26.64
CA LEU A 50 1.87 3.50 25.79
C LEU A 50 2.01 2.04 25.35
N ALA A 51 1.81 1.09 26.26
CA ALA A 51 1.83 -0.34 25.92
C ALA A 51 0.76 -0.71 24.88
N GLU A 52 -0.46 -0.18 25.00
CA GLU A 52 -1.54 -0.39 24.02
C GLU A 52 -1.16 0.15 22.63
N VAL A 53 -0.54 1.34 22.56
CA VAL A 53 -0.10 1.91 21.29
C VAL A 53 1.09 1.14 20.70
N GLU A 54 2.00 0.66 21.53
CA GLU A 54 3.14 -0.17 21.13
C GLU A 54 2.69 -1.52 20.56
N GLU A 55 1.76 -2.21 21.23
CA GLU A 55 1.18 -3.47 20.76
C GLU A 55 0.55 -3.30 19.36
N LEU A 56 -0.30 -2.28 19.18
CA LEU A 56 -0.91 -1.98 17.87
C LEU A 56 0.14 -1.64 16.80
N ALA A 57 1.24 -0.98 17.19
CA ALA A 57 2.33 -0.65 16.27
C ALA A 57 3.11 -1.90 15.84
N GLU A 58 3.38 -2.81 16.78
CA GLU A 58 4.04 -4.09 16.49
C GLU A 58 3.23 -4.94 15.52
N GLU A 59 1.91 -5.03 15.69
CA GLU A 59 1.05 -5.76 14.75
C GLU A 59 1.12 -5.21 13.31
N VAL A 60 1.16 -3.87 13.15
CA VAL A 60 1.26 -3.21 11.84
C VAL A 60 2.63 -3.50 11.21
N LEU A 61 3.70 -3.47 11.99
CA LEU A 61 5.05 -3.78 11.51
C LEU A 61 5.19 -5.26 11.12
N ALA A 62 4.65 -6.17 11.93
CA ALA A 62 4.60 -7.59 11.64
C ALA A 62 3.83 -7.88 10.34
N GLY A 63 2.66 -7.27 10.15
CA GLY A 63 1.87 -7.41 8.93
C GLY A 63 2.61 -6.89 7.69
N ARG A 64 3.31 -5.76 7.80
CA ARG A 64 4.17 -5.26 6.71
C ARG A 64 5.30 -6.23 6.36
N ARG A 65 5.93 -6.82 7.38
CA ARG A 65 7.00 -7.78 7.17
C ARG A 65 6.50 -9.03 6.46
N GLN A 66 5.35 -9.56 6.87
CA GLN A 66 4.70 -10.70 6.23
C GLN A 66 4.40 -10.44 4.75
N ILE A 67 3.92 -9.24 4.38
CA ILE A 67 3.70 -8.87 2.98
C ILE A 67 5.00 -8.96 2.19
N VAL A 68 6.11 -8.44 2.73
CA VAL A 68 7.42 -8.50 2.06
C VAL A 68 7.87 -9.95 1.88
N ASP A 69 7.70 -10.79 2.90
CA ASP A 69 8.11 -12.19 2.84
C ASP A 69 7.27 -13.00 1.82
N LEU A 70 5.97 -12.71 1.70
CA LEU A 70 5.11 -13.30 0.65
C LEU A 70 5.46 -12.77 -0.75
N ASP A 71 5.79 -11.49 -0.88
CA ASP A 71 6.23 -10.89 -2.14
C ASP A 71 7.55 -11.52 -2.64
N LEU A 72 8.46 -11.88 -1.71
CA LEU A 72 9.69 -12.61 -2.05
C LEU A 72 9.37 -13.99 -2.64
N LYS A 73 8.50 -14.78 -1.99
CA LYS A 73 8.06 -16.09 -2.49
C LYS A 73 7.41 -15.98 -3.87
N ARG A 74 6.59 -14.94 -4.06
CA ARG A 74 5.94 -14.66 -5.34
C ARG A 74 6.94 -14.39 -6.46
N ASN A 75 7.99 -13.61 -6.18
CA ASN A 75 9.04 -13.36 -7.17
C ASN A 75 9.83 -14.64 -7.49
N GLN A 76 10.14 -15.46 -6.48
CA GLN A 76 10.79 -16.76 -6.68
C GLN A 76 9.94 -17.68 -7.57
N ASN A 77 8.62 -17.73 -7.37
CA ASN A 77 7.71 -18.50 -8.22
C ASN A 77 7.71 -18.01 -9.68
N ARG A 78 7.79 -16.69 -9.91
CA ARG A 78 7.92 -16.11 -11.26
C ARG A 78 9.25 -16.46 -11.91
N GLU A 79 10.33 -16.46 -11.16
CA GLU A 79 11.65 -16.90 -11.63
C GLU A 79 11.65 -18.39 -11.97
N ALA A 80 11.04 -19.23 -11.15
CA ALA A 80 10.89 -20.65 -11.39
C ALA A 80 10.07 -20.94 -12.65
N LEU A 81 8.95 -20.25 -12.87
CA LEU A 81 8.16 -20.39 -14.11
C LEU A 81 8.96 -19.98 -15.35
N ARG A 82 9.76 -18.91 -15.25
CA ARG A 82 10.64 -18.47 -16.35
C ARG A 82 11.75 -19.48 -16.64
N ALA A 83 12.35 -20.07 -15.60
CA ALA A 83 13.34 -21.12 -15.76
C ALA A 83 12.75 -22.32 -16.51
N LEU A 84 11.60 -22.84 -16.04
CA LEU A 84 10.89 -23.96 -16.67
C LEU A 84 10.42 -23.70 -18.11
N GLN A 85 10.30 -22.44 -18.52
CA GLN A 85 9.98 -22.05 -19.90
C GLN A 85 11.23 -21.93 -20.78
N LYS A 86 12.35 -21.47 -20.21
CA LYS A 86 13.60 -21.24 -20.94
C LYS A 86 14.42 -22.52 -21.09
N ASP A 87 14.19 -23.52 -20.26
CA ASP A 87 14.90 -24.81 -20.30
C ASP A 87 14.80 -25.45 -21.69
N PRO A 88 15.92 -25.53 -22.45
CA PRO A 88 15.93 -26.08 -23.80
C PRO A 88 15.88 -27.62 -23.82
N ASP A 89 15.92 -28.24 -22.65
CA ASP A 89 15.95 -29.70 -22.52
C ASP A 89 14.63 -30.33 -22.97
N PRO A 90 14.67 -31.31 -23.91
CA PRO A 90 13.49 -32.04 -24.35
C PRO A 90 12.94 -33.00 -23.29
N SER A 91 13.63 -33.12 -22.14
CA SER A 91 13.14 -33.84 -20.97
C SER A 91 11.92 -33.11 -20.39
N ASP A 92 10.77 -33.77 -20.39
CA ASP A 92 9.54 -33.28 -19.78
C ASP A 92 9.54 -33.33 -18.25
N LYS A 93 10.67 -33.61 -17.60
CA LYS A 93 10.76 -33.78 -16.15
C LYS A 93 11.50 -32.61 -15.50
N ALA A 94 10.97 -32.11 -14.39
CA ALA A 94 11.57 -31.10 -13.54
C ALA A 94 11.73 -31.64 -12.11
N MET A 95 12.81 -31.26 -11.42
CA MET A 95 12.96 -31.53 -9.99
C MET A 95 12.41 -30.35 -9.19
N VAL A 96 11.51 -30.64 -8.25
CA VAL A 96 10.89 -29.68 -7.35
C VAL A 96 11.32 -29.99 -5.93
N CYS A 97 11.68 -28.95 -5.16
CA CYS A 97 11.99 -29.08 -3.74
C CYS A 97 10.72 -29.02 -2.90
N PHE A 98 10.52 -30.03 -2.04
CA PHE A 98 9.48 -30.07 -1.03
C PHE A 98 10.14 -30.26 0.33
N GLY A 99 10.32 -29.16 1.07
CA GLY A 99 11.01 -29.17 2.35
C GLY A 99 12.46 -29.62 2.22
N ASN A 100 12.76 -30.83 2.68
CA ASN A 100 14.07 -31.47 2.60
C ASN A 100 14.19 -32.53 1.48
N MET A 101 13.15 -32.72 0.67
CA MET A 101 13.11 -33.74 -0.39
C MET A 101 13.07 -33.10 -1.77
N PHE A 102 13.59 -33.80 -2.77
CA PHE A 102 13.47 -33.43 -4.18
C PHE A 102 12.59 -34.46 -4.89
N ILE A 103 11.53 -34.01 -5.54
CA ILE A 103 10.58 -34.85 -6.26
C ILE A 103 10.68 -34.53 -7.75
N GLN A 104 10.79 -35.57 -8.57
CA GLN A 104 10.74 -35.43 -10.02
C GLN A 104 9.29 -35.46 -10.49
N LEU A 105 8.85 -34.39 -11.12
CA LEU A 105 7.49 -34.23 -11.65
C LEU A 105 7.54 -33.80 -13.11
N PRO A 106 6.50 -34.10 -13.90
CA PRO A 106 6.42 -33.57 -15.25
C PRO A 106 6.28 -32.05 -15.24
N LYS A 107 6.93 -31.37 -16.21
CA LYS A 107 6.96 -29.91 -16.35
C LYS A 107 5.56 -29.28 -16.40
N SER A 108 4.59 -29.95 -17.03
CA SER A 108 3.19 -29.50 -17.07
C SER A 108 2.59 -29.39 -15.67
N LYS A 109 2.66 -30.48 -14.90
CA LYS A 109 2.15 -30.53 -13.52
C LYS A 109 2.87 -29.53 -12.62
N THR A 110 4.19 -29.40 -12.74
CA THR A 110 4.95 -28.41 -11.97
C THR A 110 4.53 -26.97 -12.29
N LYS A 111 4.27 -26.65 -13.57
CA LYS A 111 3.77 -25.33 -13.97
C LYS A 111 2.39 -25.03 -13.37
N GLU A 112 1.46 -25.98 -13.44
CA GLU A 112 0.13 -25.83 -12.83
C GLU A 112 0.21 -25.62 -11.32
N MET A 113 1.09 -26.36 -10.63
CA MET A 113 1.29 -26.20 -9.19
C MET A 113 1.79 -24.80 -8.84
N ILE A 114 2.87 -24.35 -9.50
CA ILE A 114 3.43 -23.00 -9.23
C ILE A 114 2.41 -21.90 -9.58
N GLN A 115 1.57 -22.11 -10.59
CA GLN A 115 0.53 -21.15 -10.97
C GLN A 115 -0.60 -21.05 -9.93
N LYS A 116 -1.04 -22.18 -9.36
CA LYS A 116 -1.98 -22.17 -8.23
C LYS A 116 -1.37 -21.52 -6.99
N ASP A 117 -0.10 -21.82 -6.69
CA ASP A 117 0.61 -21.19 -5.58
C ASP A 117 0.70 -19.67 -5.77
N GLN A 118 0.90 -19.21 -7.00
CA GLN A 118 0.91 -17.79 -7.36
C GLN A 118 -0.44 -17.12 -7.10
N GLU A 119 -1.55 -17.75 -7.46
CA GLU A 119 -2.92 -17.26 -7.20
C GLU A 119 -3.20 -17.16 -5.70
N HIS A 120 -2.87 -18.20 -4.93
CA HIS A 120 -3.03 -18.20 -3.47
C HIS A 120 -2.19 -17.10 -2.79
N LEU A 121 -0.93 -16.91 -3.20
CA LEU A 121 -0.09 -15.83 -2.69
C LEU A 121 -0.68 -14.44 -3.01
N ASP A 122 -1.22 -14.26 -4.22
CA ASP A 122 -1.82 -12.98 -4.61
C ASP A 122 -3.12 -12.69 -3.81
N GLU A 123 -3.95 -13.71 -3.53
CA GLU A 123 -5.11 -13.60 -2.64
C GLU A 123 -4.70 -13.23 -1.21
N GLU A 124 -3.73 -13.94 -0.63
CA GLU A 124 -3.23 -13.70 0.72
C GLU A 124 -2.62 -12.29 0.87
N ILE A 125 -1.80 -11.85 -0.10
CA ILE A 125 -1.24 -10.49 -0.12
C ILE A 125 -2.34 -9.44 -0.16
N ASN A 126 -3.38 -9.65 -0.97
CA ASN A 126 -4.50 -8.71 -1.06
C ASN A 126 -5.31 -8.67 0.25
N GLN A 127 -5.50 -9.81 0.89
CA GLN A 127 -6.17 -9.90 2.18
C GLN A 127 -5.36 -9.19 3.28
N LEU A 128 -4.06 -9.47 3.38
CA LEU A 128 -3.17 -8.80 4.33
C LEU A 128 -3.11 -7.29 4.13
N ARG A 129 -3.15 -6.81 2.88
CA ARG A 129 -3.22 -5.36 2.59
C ARG A 129 -4.51 -4.73 3.11
N LYS A 130 -5.66 -5.42 2.98
CA LYS A 130 -6.95 -4.94 3.52
C LYS A 130 -6.92 -4.91 5.04
N GLU A 131 -6.43 -5.98 5.67
CA GLU A 131 -6.31 -6.07 7.13
C GLU A 131 -5.35 -5.03 7.70
N LEU A 132 -4.21 -4.79 7.03
CA LEU A 132 -3.25 -3.78 7.42
C LEU A 132 -3.86 -2.38 7.43
N ARG A 133 -4.76 -2.05 6.48
CA ARG A 133 -5.48 -0.76 6.47
C ARG A 133 -6.31 -0.59 7.75
N VAL A 134 -7.01 -1.64 8.16
CA VAL A 134 -7.83 -1.63 9.39
C VAL A 134 -6.95 -1.47 10.63
N LYS A 135 -5.85 -2.21 10.73
CA LYS A 135 -4.91 -2.11 11.86
C LYS A 135 -4.26 -0.73 11.96
N VAL A 136 -3.90 -0.14 10.82
CA VAL A 136 -3.35 1.22 10.76
C VAL A 136 -4.38 2.27 11.22
N ASN A 137 -5.66 2.11 10.87
CA ASN A 137 -6.72 3.01 11.34
C ASN A 137 -6.88 2.93 12.87
N ARG A 138 -6.91 1.71 13.44
CA ARG A 138 -6.94 1.50 14.90
C ARG A 138 -5.77 2.17 15.62
N LEU A 139 -4.56 2.08 15.05
CA LEU A 139 -3.38 2.77 15.58
C LEU A 139 -3.53 4.30 15.52
N PHE A 140 -4.14 4.85 14.48
CA PHE A 140 -4.40 6.30 14.41
C PHE A 140 -5.43 6.76 15.43
N GLU A 141 -6.51 5.99 15.63
CA GLU A 141 -7.52 6.21 16.67
C GLU A 141 -6.86 6.20 18.05
N ALA A 142 -6.04 5.17 18.35
CA ALA A 142 -5.33 5.06 19.60
C ALA A 142 -4.38 6.24 19.86
N GLN A 143 -3.74 6.79 18.81
CA GLN A 143 -2.88 7.97 18.91
C GLN A 143 -3.65 9.31 18.97
N GLY A 144 -4.97 9.31 18.84
CA GLY A 144 -5.79 10.53 18.79
C GLY A 144 -5.57 11.36 17.52
N LYS A 145 -5.03 10.77 16.45
CA LYS A 145 -4.88 11.42 15.15
C LYS A 145 -6.20 11.28 14.37
N PRO A 146 -6.59 12.29 13.56
CA PRO A 146 -7.78 12.16 12.73
C PRO A 146 -7.62 10.99 11.77
N GLU A 147 -8.68 10.19 11.63
CA GLU A 147 -8.72 9.09 10.67
C GLU A 147 -8.36 9.59 9.26
N LEU A 148 -7.56 8.80 8.53
CA LEU A 148 -7.23 9.07 7.14
C LEU A 148 -8.47 8.90 6.26
N LYS A 149 -9.17 10.00 6.00
CA LYS A 149 -10.30 10.03 5.06
C LYS A 149 -9.86 9.54 3.68
N GLY A 150 -10.59 8.56 3.13
CA GLY A 150 -10.34 8.04 1.78
C GLY A 150 -9.37 6.85 1.68
N PHE A 151 -8.85 6.33 2.78
CA PHE A 151 -7.92 5.18 2.76
C PHE A 151 -8.61 3.82 2.45
N ASN A 152 -9.93 3.76 2.59
CA ASN A 152 -10.75 2.55 2.39
C ASN A 152 -11.45 2.49 1.03
N LEU A 153 -10.92 3.19 0.02
CA LEU A 153 -11.50 3.15 -1.33
C LEU A 153 -10.90 1.98 -2.12
N ASN A 154 -11.77 1.19 -2.75
CA ASN A 154 -11.37 0.25 -3.78
C ASN A 154 -11.42 0.97 -5.12
N SER A 155 -10.44 0.69 -6.00
CA SER A 155 -10.52 1.14 -7.38
C SER A 155 -11.70 0.46 -8.06
N MET A 156 -12.53 1.23 -8.75
CA MET A 156 -13.58 0.67 -9.59
C MET A 156 -12.99 -0.26 -10.66
N THR A 157 -13.67 -1.36 -10.90
CA THR A 157 -13.36 -2.28 -11.99
C THR A 157 -13.76 -1.67 -13.35
N HIS A 158 -13.17 -2.18 -14.43
CA HIS A 158 -13.48 -1.70 -15.77
C HIS A 158 -14.96 -1.92 -16.14
N GLU A 159 -15.59 -2.95 -15.58
CA GLU A 159 -17.00 -3.24 -15.76
C GLU A 159 -17.87 -2.20 -15.07
N GLU A 160 -17.58 -1.88 -13.81
CA GLU A 160 -18.26 -0.81 -13.07
C GLU A 160 -18.09 0.56 -13.74
N MET A 161 -16.90 0.85 -14.28
CA MET A 161 -16.66 2.09 -15.05
C MET A 161 -17.49 2.14 -16.34
N ARG A 162 -17.64 1.02 -17.06
CA ARG A 162 -18.51 0.94 -18.24
C ARG A 162 -19.96 1.22 -17.89
N VAL A 163 -20.45 0.65 -16.78
CA VAL A 163 -21.81 0.89 -16.30
C VAL A 163 -22.01 2.37 -15.95
N ILE A 164 -21.05 3.00 -15.26
CA ILE A 164 -21.14 4.44 -14.98
C ILE A 164 -21.13 5.25 -16.28
N ASN A 165 -20.25 4.94 -17.23
CA ASN A 165 -20.21 5.65 -18.52
C ASN A 165 -21.51 5.47 -19.30
N GLN A 166 -22.12 4.28 -19.30
CA GLN A 166 -23.44 4.05 -19.91
C GLN A 166 -24.56 4.85 -19.22
N ILE A 167 -24.53 4.98 -17.89
CA ILE A 167 -25.49 5.80 -17.14
C ILE A 167 -25.30 7.30 -17.41
N LEU A 168 -24.05 7.74 -17.57
CA LEU A 168 -23.72 9.14 -17.87
C LEU A 168 -24.03 9.50 -19.33
N GLU A 169 -23.83 8.58 -20.27
CA GLU A 169 -24.10 8.77 -21.71
C GLU A 169 -25.57 8.57 -22.06
N GLY A 170 -26.30 7.71 -21.35
CA GLY A 170 -27.73 7.40 -21.56
C GLY A 170 -28.72 8.43 -21.00
N ARG A 171 -28.23 9.59 -20.53
CA ARG A 171 -29.02 10.71 -20.02
C ARG A 171 -28.89 11.92 -20.95
N ASN A 172 -29.18 11.71 -22.23
CA ASN A 172 -29.48 12.72 -23.25
C ASN A 172 -30.51 12.16 -24.23
#